data_AF-A0A7X8ZMT4-F1
#
_entry.id   AF-A0A7X8ZMT4-F1
#
_cell.length_a   1.000
_cell.length_b   1.000
_cell.length_c   1.000
_cell.angle_alpha   90.00
_cell.angle_beta   90.00
_cell.angle_gamma   90.00
#
_symmetry.space_group_name_H-M   'P 1'
#
loop_
_entity.id
_entity.type
_entity.pdbx_description
1 polymer ?
#
loop_
_entity_poly.entity_id
_entity_poly.type
_entity_poly.pdbx_seq_one_letter_code
_entity_poly.pdbx_strand_id
1 'polypeptide(L)'
;MKTIPSREVHLDFHTSEYIDKVASLYSKENFQEALKIGHVNSITVFGKCHHGYHYYPTEVGVFHPTMDKALNLTQTMIDDAHEIGIRAPLYLTMGFSALDAQMHPDWIEREKDGSLTGYHMDQKANEDEERPYLS
;
A
#
# COMPACT_ATOMS: atom_id res chain seq x y z
N MET A 1 18.58 -24.08 -5.93
CA MET A 1 17.47 -23.50 -6.71
C MET A 1 16.49 -22.87 -5.74
N LYS A 2 16.01 -21.64 -5.99
CA LYS A 2 14.88 -21.08 -5.24
C LYS A 2 13.61 -21.77 -5.74
N THR A 3 12.83 -22.37 -4.84
CA THR A 3 11.53 -22.96 -5.17
C THR A 3 10.52 -21.84 -5.45
N ILE A 4 9.67 -22.05 -6.46
CA ILE A 4 8.55 -21.16 -6.75
C ILE A 4 7.43 -21.48 -5.73
N PRO A 5 6.84 -20.48 -5.07
CA PRO A 5 5.72 -20.69 -4.16
C PRO A 5 4.54 -21.34 -4.89
N SER A 6 3.89 -22.34 -4.28
CA SER A 6 2.72 -22.98 -4.89
C SER A 6 1.40 -22.27 -4.61
N ARG A 7 1.38 -21.35 -3.63
CA ARG A 7 0.21 -20.53 -3.29
C ARG A 7 0.66 -19.16 -2.80
N GLU A 8 0.59 -18.20 -3.71
CA GLU A 8 0.94 -16.81 -3.47
C GLU A 8 -0.32 -15.95 -3.39
N VAL A 9 -0.32 -15.00 -2.46
CA VAL A 9 -1.37 -13.99 -2.33
C VAL A 9 -0.76 -12.59 -2.32
N HIS A 10 -1.45 -11.66 -2.98
CA HIS A 10 -1.15 -10.25 -2.87
C HIS A 10 -2.05 -9.66 -1.77
N LEU A 11 -1.47 -9.17 -0.69
CA LEU A 11 -2.23 -8.45 0.32
C LEU A 11 -2.40 -7.02 -0.15
N ASP A 12 -3.60 -6.66 -0.61
CA ASP A 12 -3.90 -5.27 -0.89
C ASP A 12 -4.02 -4.50 0.43
N PHE A 13 -3.07 -3.60 0.68
CA PHE A 13 -3.04 -2.75 1.87
C PHE A 13 -2.84 -1.27 1.48
N HIS A 14 -3.66 -0.78 0.54
CA HIS A 14 -3.70 0.63 0.16
C HIS A 14 -4.53 1.44 1.15
N THR A 15 -3.86 2.13 2.09
CA THR A 15 -4.53 3.00 3.08
C THR A 15 -4.26 4.48 2.81
N SER A 16 -5.32 5.28 2.74
CA SER A 16 -5.24 6.74 2.68
C SER A 16 -5.02 7.36 4.07
N GLU A 17 -4.61 8.61 4.09
CA GLU A 17 -4.51 9.47 5.27
C GLU A 17 -5.83 9.61 6.05
N TYR A 18 -6.98 9.41 5.40
CA TYR A 18 -8.29 9.49 6.03
C TYR A 18 -8.68 8.24 6.83
N ILE A 19 -7.89 7.17 6.77
CA ILE A 19 -8.11 5.96 7.57
C ILE A 19 -7.39 6.13 8.90
N ASP A 20 -8.15 6.25 9.97
CA ASP A 20 -7.61 6.39 11.32
C ASP A 20 -7.02 5.07 11.85
N LYS A 21 -5.99 5.20 12.70
CA LYS A 21 -5.41 4.10 13.49
C LYS A 21 -4.97 2.91 12.63
N VAL A 22 -4.34 3.17 11.48
CA VAL A 22 -3.82 2.12 10.61
C VAL A 22 -2.91 1.18 11.41
N ALA A 23 -3.16 -0.12 11.27
CA ALA A 23 -2.47 -1.21 11.94
C ALA A 23 -2.57 -1.27 13.48
N SER A 24 -3.41 -0.46 14.13
CA SER A 24 -3.52 -0.47 15.60
C SER A 24 -4.02 -1.79 16.20
N LEU A 25 -4.63 -2.65 15.39
CA LEU A 25 -5.18 -3.96 15.79
C LEU A 25 -4.40 -5.12 15.16
N TYR A 26 -3.20 -4.87 14.63
CA TYR A 26 -2.36 -5.93 14.10
C TYR A 26 -2.07 -6.97 15.21
N SER A 27 -2.28 -8.25 14.88
CA SER A 27 -1.96 -9.38 15.75
C SER A 27 -1.23 -10.43 14.92
N LYS A 28 -0.05 -10.81 15.40
CA LYS A 28 0.76 -11.90 14.85
C LYS A 28 -0.02 -13.20 14.76
N GLU A 29 -0.76 -13.54 15.82
CA GLU A 29 -1.52 -14.77 15.91
C GLU A 29 -2.59 -14.83 14.82
N ASN A 30 -3.37 -13.75 14.67
CA ASN A 30 -4.38 -13.65 13.61
C ASN A 30 -3.76 -13.69 12.22
N PHE A 31 -2.65 -12.98 12.01
CA PHE A 31 -1.95 -12.96 10.72
C PHE A 31 -1.44 -14.35 10.32
N GLN A 32 -0.71 -15.01 11.22
CA GLN A 32 -0.17 -16.35 10.96
C GLN A 32 -1.28 -17.40 10.79
N GLU A 33 -2.36 -17.31 11.58
CA GLU A 33 -3.49 -18.24 11.48
C GLU A 33 -4.20 -18.10 10.13
N ALA A 34 -4.44 -16.87 9.67
CA ALA A 34 -5.03 -16.63 8.36
C ALA A 34 -4.20 -17.25 7.22
N LEU A 35 -2.87 -17.11 7.29
CA LEU A 35 -1.96 -17.69 6.30
C LEU A 35 -1.98 -19.23 6.32
N LYS A 36 -2.03 -19.84 7.51
CA LYS A 36 -2.13 -21.30 7.68
C LYS A 36 -3.44 -21.85 7.15
N ILE A 37 -4.57 -21.24 7.51
CA ILE A 37 -5.91 -21.59 7.00
C ILE A 37 -5.95 -21.49 5.48
N GLY A 38 -5.34 -20.43 4.93
CA GLY A 38 -5.27 -20.22 3.49
C GLY A 38 -4.28 -21.14 2.75
N HIS A 39 -3.49 -21.95 3.47
CA HIS A 39 -2.36 -22.72 2.94
C HIS A 39 -1.37 -21.88 2.12
N VAL A 40 -1.22 -20.60 2.47
CA VAL A 40 -0.37 -19.63 1.77
C VAL A 40 1.09 -19.96 2.03
N ASN A 41 1.94 -19.86 1.01
CA ASN A 41 3.40 -20.00 1.15
C ASN A 41 4.20 -18.82 0.58
N SER A 42 3.52 -17.81 0.03
CA SER A 42 4.07 -16.48 -0.22
C SER A 42 2.98 -15.42 -0.07
N ILE A 43 3.26 -14.33 0.66
CA ILE A 43 2.35 -13.18 0.80
C ILE A 43 3.11 -11.90 0.48
N THR A 44 2.60 -11.08 -0.42
CA THR A 44 3.17 -9.74 -0.62
C THR A 44 2.87 -8.86 0.60
N VAL A 45 3.89 -8.21 1.18
CA VAL A 45 3.75 -7.26 2.31
C VAL A 45 4.04 -5.84 1.81
N PHE A 46 3.36 -4.83 2.34
CA PHE A 46 3.45 -3.46 1.83
C PHE A 46 4.56 -2.66 2.51
N GLY A 47 5.42 -2.04 1.69
CA GLY A 47 6.37 -1.02 2.12
C GLY A 47 5.86 0.40 1.85
N LYS A 48 5.44 0.70 0.61
CA LYS A 48 4.86 1.98 0.16
C LYS A 48 3.64 1.72 -0.73
N CYS A 49 2.48 2.29 -0.37
CA CYS A 49 1.24 2.15 -1.14
C CYS A 49 1.05 3.24 -2.22
N HIS A 50 0.03 3.11 -3.07
CA HIS A 50 -0.34 4.12 -4.07
C HIS A 50 -0.88 5.44 -3.50
N HIS A 51 -1.24 5.50 -2.22
CA HIS A 51 -1.46 6.80 -1.55
C HIS A 51 -0.15 7.53 -1.26
N GLY A 52 0.99 6.83 -1.29
CA GLY A 52 2.34 7.40 -1.19
C GLY A 52 2.99 7.25 0.18
N TYR A 53 2.28 6.67 1.14
CA TYR A 53 2.75 6.49 2.50
C TYR A 53 3.53 5.19 2.70
N HIS A 54 4.51 5.24 3.60
CA HIS A 54 5.34 4.11 4.00
C HIS A 54 4.86 3.49 5.30
N TYR A 55 4.97 2.17 5.41
CA TYR A 55 4.60 1.37 6.59
C TYR A 55 5.81 0.92 7.41
N TYR A 56 6.94 1.62 7.26
CA TYR A 56 8.17 1.40 8.00
C TYR A 56 8.88 2.75 8.23
N PRO A 57 9.70 2.88 9.30
CA PRO A 57 10.52 4.06 9.51
C PRO A 57 11.44 4.30 8.30
N THR A 58 11.37 5.49 7.71
CA THR A 58 12.11 5.82 6.50
C THR A 58 12.72 7.21 6.58
N GLU A 59 13.91 7.38 6.01
CA GLU A 59 14.55 8.68 5.77
C GLU A 59 14.11 9.28 4.43
N VAL A 60 13.57 8.45 3.54
CA VAL A 60 13.11 8.82 2.19
C VAL A 60 11.62 8.53 2.04
N GLY A 61 10.84 9.55 1.67
CA GLY A 61 9.39 9.47 1.59
C GLY A 61 8.68 9.79 2.91
N VAL A 62 7.39 9.49 2.99
CA VAL A 62 6.52 9.92 4.09
C VAL A 62 5.94 8.70 4.81
N PHE A 63 6.12 8.62 6.12
CA PHE A 63 5.51 7.60 6.98
C PHE A 63 3.99 7.80 7.07
N HIS A 64 3.22 6.72 7.16
CA HIS A 64 1.75 6.80 7.22
C HIS A 64 1.26 7.65 8.41
N PRO A 65 0.48 8.72 8.18
CA PRO A 65 0.22 9.74 9.20
C PRO A 65 -0.61 9.24 10.39
N THR A 66 -1.43 8.21 10.19
CA THR A 66 -2.32 7.64 11.21
C THR A 66 -1.81 6.33 11.83
N MET A 67 -0.59 5.89 11.48
CA MET A 67 0.03 4.70 12.08
C MET A 67 0.86 5.10 13.31
N ASP A 68 0.97 4.20 14.29
CA ASP A 68 1.84 4.41 15.44
C ASP A 68 3.30 4.56 14.99
N LYS A 69 3.97 5.66 15.37
CA LYS A 69 5.36 5.95 14.99
C LYS A 69 6.37 4.96 15.58
N ALA A 70 6.02 4.26 16.64
CA ALA A 70 6.84 3.21 17.21
C ALA A 70 6.73 1.87 16.43
N LEU A 71 5.74 1.73 15.56
CA LEU A 71 5.47 0.50 14.81
C LEU A 71 6.19 0.50 13.46
N ASN A 72 6.94 -0.57 13.19
CA ASN A 72 7.43 -0.92 11.87
C ASN A 72 6.61 -2.10 11.31
N LEU A 73 5.41 -1.82 10.82
CA LEU A 73 4.48 -2.85 10.35
C LEU A 73 5.09 -3.73 9.26
N THR A 74 5.82 -3.12 8.32
CA THR A 74 6.46 -3.86 7.21
C THR A 74 7.39 -4.94 7.74
N GLN A 75 8.29 -4.58 8.65
CA GLN A 75 9.23 -5.52 9.26
C GLN A 75 8.48 -6.57 10.09
N THR A 76 7.50 -6.14 10.90
CA THR A 76 6.70 -7.04 11.74
C THR A 76 6.03 -8.15 10.91
N MET A 77 5.37 -7.80 9.81
CA MET A 77 4.70 -8.78 8.95
C MET A 77 5.68 -9.72 8.24
N ILE A 78 6.85 -9.21 7.83
CA ILE A 78 7.91 -10.02 7.23
C ILE A 78 8.43 -11.05 8.24
N ASP A 79 8.74 -10.62 9.46
CA ASP A 79 9.25 -11.50 10.52
C ASP A 79 8.22 -12.55 10.92
N ASP A 80 6.96 -12.14 11.10
CA ASP A 80 5.88 -13.04 11.48
C ASP A 80 5.58 -14.08 10.38
N ALA A 81 5.69 -13.73 9.11
CA ALA A 81 5.57 -14.67 8.00
C ALA A 81 6.76 -15.65 7.93
N HIS A 82 7.98 -15.13 8.06
CA HIS A 82 9.20 -15.95 8.02
C HIS A 82 9.27 -16.95 9.16
N GLU A 83 8.76 -16.60 10.35
CA GLU A 83 8.71 -17.51 11.50
C GLU A 83 7.96 -18.82 11.22
N ILE A 84 6.92 -18.77 10.37
CA ILE A 84 6.15 -19.95 9.95
C ILE A 84 6.54 -20.47 8.56
N GLY A 85 7.71 -20.04 8.06
CA GLY A 85 8.28 -20.51 6.79
C GLY A 85 7.60 -19.95 5.54
N ILE A 86 6.86 -18.85 5.65
CA ILE A 86 6.16 -18.21 4.53
C ILE A 86 7.04 -17.10 3.96
N ARG A 87 7.10 -17.02 2.62
CA ARG A 87 7.84 -15.96 1.93
C ARG A 87 7.07 -14.63 1.97
N ALA A 88 7.78 -13.52 2.17
CA ALA A 88 7.17 -12.20 2.24
C ALA A 88 7.82 -11.19 1.27
N PRO A 89 7.57 -11.28 -0.05
CA PRO A 89 8.04 -10.26 -0.99
C PRO A 89 7.45 -8.87 -0.67
N LEU A 90 8.25 -7.83 -0.83
CA LEU A 90 7.87 -6.45 -0.53
C LEU A 90 7.19 -5.79 -1.74
N TYR A 91 6.04 -5.15 -1.52
CA TYR A 91 5.39 -4.24 -2.45
C TYR A 91 5.86 -2.80 -2.22
N LEU A 92 6.28 -2.14 -3.30
CA LEU A 92 6.61 -0.73 -3.31
C LEU A 92 5.99 -0.07 -4.53
N THR A 93 5.22 0.99 -4.31
CA THR A 93 4.79 1.88 -5.39
C THR A 93 5.99 2.72 -5.86
N MET A 94 6.34 2.61 -7.14
CA MET A 94 7.39 3.41 -7.78
C MET A 94 6.80 4.26 -8.91
N GLY A 95 7.39 5.43 -9.14
CA GLY A 95 6.98 6.34 -10.21
C GLY A 95 5.96 7.37 -9.75
N PHE A 96 4.73 6.96 -9.45
CA PHE A 96 3.64 7.87 -9.08
C PHE A 96 2.81 7.35 -7.90
N SER A 97 2.40 8.27 -7.03
CA SER A 97 1.42 8.03 -5.97
C SER A 97 0.58 9.30 -5.75
N ALA A 98 -0.53 9.19 -5.03
CA ALA A 98 -1.40 10.33 -4.74
C ALA A 98 -0.63 11.46 -4.02
N LEU A 99 0.16 11.11 -2.99
CA LEU A 99 0.99 12.07 -2.28
C LEU A 99 2.10 12.66 -3.17
N ASP A 100 2.74 11.85 -4.02
CA ASP A 100 3.76 12.37 -4.95
C ASP A 100 3.14 13.41 -5.90
N ALA A 101 1.93 13.14 -6.43
CA ALA A 101 1.20 14.08 -7.29
C ALA A 101 0.78 15.37 -6.55
N GLN A 102 0.43 15.27 -5.27
CA GLN A 102 0.10 16.44 -4.44
C GLN A 102 1.34 17.29 -4.13
N MET A 103 2.46 16.66 -3.76
CA MET A 103 3.70 17.34 -3.39
C MET A 103 4.47 17.86 -4.62
N HIS A 104 4.36 17.16 -5.75
CA HIS A 104 5.04 17.47 -7.01
C HIS A 104 4.05 17.41 -8.18
N PRO A 105 3.17 18.42 -8.35
CA PRO A 105 2.19 18.45 -9.45
C PRO A 105 2.80 18.50 -10.86
N ASP A 106 4.10 18.77 -10.95
CA ASP A 106 4.93 18.72 -12.16
C ASP A 106 5.37 17.30 -12.54
N TRP A 107 5.27 16.32 -11.62
CA TRP A 107 5.60 14.91 -11.88
C TRP A 107 4.43 14.11 -12.47
N ILE A 108 3.25 14.72 -12.57
CA ILE A 108 2.05 14.08 -13.11
C ILE A 108 2.17 13.98 -14.63
N GLU A 109 1.79 12.84 -15.19
CA GLU A 109 1.68 12.67 -16.63
C GLU A 109 0.70 13.69 -17.24
N ARG A 110 1.08 14.22 -18.42
CA ARG A 110 0.32 15.24 -19.14
C ARG A 110 0.28 14.92 -20.62
N GLU A 111 -0.82 15.31 -21.25
CA GLU A 111 -0.96 15.30 -22.69
C GLU A 111 -0.01 16.31 -23.35
N LYS A 112 0.17 16.21 -24.67
CA LYS A 112 1.04 17.13 -25.44
C LYS A 112 0.65 18.60 -25.28
N ASP A 113 -0.61 18.90 -25.03
CA ASP A 113 -1.13 20.25 -24.83
C ASP A 113 -1.04 20.73 -23.36
N GLY A 114 -0.49 19.91 -22.47
CA GLY A 114 -0.33 20.20 -21.05
C GLY A 114 -1.53 19.85 -20.17
N SER A 115 -2.65 19.38 -20.75
CA SER A 115 -3.80 18.89 -19.98
C SER A 115 -3.45 17.62 -19.20
N LEU A 116 -4.15 17.38 -18.09
CA LEU A 116 -3.93 16.20 -17.24
C LEU A 116 -4.38 14.93 -17.98
N THR A 117 -3.54 13.89 -17.96
CA THR A 117 -3.94 12.56 -18.40
C THR A 117 -4.80 11.88 -17.34
N GLY A 118 -5.95 11.32 -17.73
CA GLY A 118 -6.81 10.54 -16.83
C GLY A 118 -8.05 10.01 -17.55
N TYR A 119 -8.37 8.73 -17.35
CA TYR A 119 -9.62 8.16 -17.82
C TYR A 119 -10.73 8.48 -16.81
N HIS A 120 -11.91 8.88 -17.30
CA HIS A 120 -13.12 9.09 -16.49
C HIS A 120 -13.01 10.18 -15.40
N MET A 121 -12.07 11.12 -15.51
CA MET A 121 -11.98 12.28 -14.62
C MET A 121 -12.84 13.41 -15.17
N ASP A 122 -13.86 13.84 -14.44
CA ASP A 122 -14.53 15.11 -14.71
C ASP A 122 -13.69 16.25 -14.13
N GLN A 123 -12.93 16.93 -15.00
CA GLN A 123 -12.07 18.05 -14.61
C GLN A 123 -12.85 19.28 -14.10
N LYS A 124 -14.17 19.30 -14.28
CA LYS A 124 -15.04 20.38 -13.82
C LYS A 124 -15.82 20.02 -12.56
N ALA A 125 -15.65 18.80 -12.04
CA ALA A 125 -16.33 18.36 -10.83
C ALA A 125 -15.90 19.21 -9.63
N ASN A 126 -16.88 19.68 -8.87
CA ASN A 126 -16.63 20.37 -7.61
C ASN A 126 -16.32 19.35 -6.49
N GLU A 127 -15.68 19.81 -5.40
CA GLU A 127 -15.34 18.93 -4.26
C GLU A 127 -16.57 18.22 -3.66
N ASP A 128 -17.71 18.90 -3.67
CA ASP A 128 -18.98 18.41 -3.12
C ASP A 128 -19.81 17.58 -4.11
N GLU A 129 -19.34 17.43 -5.35
CA GLU A 129 -20.08 16.76 -6.41
C GLU A 129 -19.99 15.24 -6.24
N GLU A 130 -21.14 14.57 -6.31
CA GLU A 130 -21.23 13.13 -6.09
C GLU A 130 -20.40 12.40 -7.15
N ARG A 131 -19.33 11.71 -6.72
CA ARG A 131 -18.47 10.99 -7.66
C ARG A 131 -19.28 9.86 -8.33
N PRO A 132 -19.17 9.68 -9.65
CA PRO A 132 -19.84 8.58 -10.32
C PRO A 132 -19.42 7.25 -9.67
N TYR A 133 -20.39 6.38 -9.43
CA TYR A 133 -20.13 5.04 -8.88
C TYR A 133 -19.25 4.27 -9.86
N LEU A 134 -17.96 4.19 -9.56
CA LEU A 134 -17.02 3.30 -10.23
C LEU A 134 -17.12 1.95 -9.51
N SER A 135 -17.73 0.97 -10.19
CA SER A 135 -17.87 -0.42 -9.74
C SER A 135 -16.53 -1.12 -9.62
#